data_AF-A0A317W872-F1
#
_entry.id   AF-A0A317W872-F1
#
_cell.length_a   1.000
_cell.length_b   1.000
_cell.length_c   1.000
_cell.angle_alpha   90.00
_cell.angle_beta   90.00
_cell.angle_gamma   90.00
#
_symmetry.space_group_name_H-M   'P 1'
#
loop_
_entity.id
_entity.type
_entity.pdbx_description
1 polymer ?
#
loop_
_entity_poly.entity_id
_entity_poly.type
_entity_poly.pdbx_seq_one_letter_code
_entity_poly.pdbx_strand_id
1 'polypeptide(L)'
;MLPNPDRVQVDQSGSPATTATSHALALPEIVHEIFLWIMSDHASTWKFLKDGVTEEPNDDTDWSDWEESHRSYGRHGVLVQCAQVNRLWFREAVPFIWPDLADYEYYRSLPEFFVDVPDLARRQFYASFVEQADLRPVEVGESPQAVDQALSGVTFPKIQSLRLRLPGCYEPYHLPRVCCPKMVTLEIDPRFEYMPDTYCVLREEWDEMLRQIPMIFPNLETVRIIDRARVHPGALEQFAARLPLLKVFEHSKVIESAEPY
;
A
#
# COMPACT_ATOMS: atom_id res chain seq x y z
N MET A 1 -66.61 -28.80 -6.56
CA MET A 1 -65.16 -28.73 -6.81
C MET A 1 -64.94 -27.84 -8.02
N LEU A 2 -64.65 -26.58 -7.76
CA LEU A 2 -64.31 -25.56 -8.76
C LEU A 2 -62.82 -25.22 -8.56
N PRO A 3 -62.06 -24.93 -9.64
CA PRO A 3 -60.65 -24.61 -9.53
C PRO A 3 -60.44 -23.17 -9.04
N ASN A 4 -59.43 -22.97 -8.21
CA ASN A 4 -59.00 -21.69 -7.65
C ASN A 4 -58.16 -20.91 -8.69
N PRO A 5 -58.50 -19.65 -9.03
CA PRO A 5 -57.83 -18.91 -10.11
C PRO A 5 -56.51 -18.19 -9.74
N ASP A 6 -56.02 -18.27 -8.50
CA ASP A 6 -54.84 -17.50 -8.07
C ASP A 6 -53.51 -18.26 -8.19
N ARG A 7 -53.10 -18.58 -9.42
CA ARG A 7 -51.69 -18.87 -9.74
C ARG A 7 -51.15 -17.77 -10.64
N VAL A 8 -50.66 -16.70 -10.02
CA VAL A 8 -49.76 -15.75 -10.66
C VAL A 8 -48.48 -16.52 -11.00
N GLN A 9 -48.30 -16.86 -12.27
CA GLN A 9 -46.99 -17.25 -12.79
C GLN A 9 -46.08 -16.02 -12.69
N VAL A 10 -45.14 -16.06 -11.75
CA VAL A 10 -44.01 -15.13 -11.75
C VAL A 10 -43.13 -15.52 -12.92
N ASP A 11 -43.26 -14.77 -14.00
CA ASP A 11 -42.45 -14.88 -15.20
C ASP A 11 -40.99 -14.58 -14.83
N GLN A 12 -40.18 -15.62 -14.67
CA GLN A 12 -38.73 -15.52 -14.44
C GLN A 12 -37.96 -15.40 -15.76
N SER A 13 -38.43 -14.58 -16.71
CA SER A 13 -37.78 -14.40 -18.01
C SER A 13 -37.60 -12.93 -18.40
N GLY A 14 -36.92 -12.18 -17.54
CA GLY A 14 -36.51 -10.80 -17.85
C GLY A 14 -35.03 -10.61 -17.57
N SER A 15 -34.16 -10.99 -18.50
CA SER A 15 -32.80 -10.42 -18.52
C SER A 15 -32.95 -8.89 -18.65
N PRO A 16 -32.34 -8.07 -17.78
CA PRO A 16 -32.48 -6.62 -17.88
C PRO A 16 -32.02 -6.17 -19.26
N ALA A 17 -32.85 -5.38 -19.94
CA ALA A 17 -32.56 -4.89 -21.27
C ALA A 17 -31.23 -4.11 -21.26
N THR A 18 -30.26 -4.58 -22.03
CA THR A 18 -28.96 -3.94 -22.21
C THR A 18 -29.18 -2.54 -22.77
N THR A 19 -28.82 -1.50 -22.03
CA THR A 19 -28.96 -0.12 -22.49
C THR A 19 -27.83 0.20 -23.48
N ALA A 20 -28.04 1.20 -24.35
CA ALA A 20 -26.97 1.69 -25.22
C ALA A 20 -25.72 2.11 -24.41
N THR A 21 -25.95 2.70 -23.22
CA THR A 21 -24.90 3.05 -22.27
C THR A 21 -24.17 1.83 -21.73
N SER A 22 -24.88 0.77 -21.29
CA SER A 22 -24.21 -0.44 -20.80
C SER A 22 -23.45 -1.16 -21.91
N HIS A 23 -23.93 -1.07 -23.16
CA HIS A 23 -23.21 -1.59 -24.32
C HIS A 23 -21.94 -0.77 -24.62
N ALA A 24 -22.03 0.56 -24.63
CA ALA A 24 -20.88 1.43 -24.85
C ALA A 24 -19.77 1.24 -23.79
N LEU A 25 -20.15 1.12 -22.51
CA LEU A 25 -19.21 0.85 -21.42
C LEU A 25 -18.68 -0.60 -21.40
N ALA A 26 -19.12 -1.45 -22.33
CA ALA A 26 -18.55 -2.78 -22.53
C ALA A 26 -17.59 -2.84 -23.73
N LEU A 27 -17.43 -1.74 -24.48
CA LEU A 27 -16.53 -1.66 -25.63
C LEU A 27 -15.08 -1.38 -25.17
N PRO A 28 -14.10 -2.25 -25.48
CA PRO A 28 -12.70 -2.05 -25.09
C PRO A 28 -12.13 -0.71 -25.53
N GLU A 29 -12.50 -0.22 -26.71
CA GLU A 29 -12.00 1.04 -27.26
C GLU A 29 -12.47 2.24 -26.43
N ILE A 30 -13.73 2.22 -26.00
CA ILE A 30 -14.30 3.27 -25.15
C ILE A 30 -13.66 3.22 -23.76
N VAL A 31 -13.52 2.02 -23.19
CA VAL A 31 -12.88 1.85 -21.88
C VAL A 31 -11.44 2.33 -21.94
N HIS A 32 -10.66 1.92 -22.95
CA HIS A 32 -9.28 2.33 -23.12
C HIS A 32 -9.13 3.85 -23.15
N GLU A 33 -9.96 4.55 -23.92
CA GLU A 33 -9.92 6.01 -23.96
C GLU A 33 -10.24 6.63 -22.61
N ILE A 34 -11.25 6.13 -21.89
CA ILE A 34 -11.57 6.64 -20.55
C ILE A 34 -10.36 6.50 -19.61
N PHE A 35 -9.64 5.38 -19.64
CA PHE A 35 -8.42 5.20 -18.86
C PHE A 35 -7.30 6.16 -19.29
N LEU A 36 -7.11 6.40 -20.59
CA LEU A 36 -6.15 7.40 -21.06
C LEU A 36 -6.45 8.80 -20.50
N TRP A 37 -7.72 9.20 -20.46
CA TRP A 37 -8.14 10.46 -19.85
C TRP A 37 -7.88 10.50 -18.34
N ILE A 38 -8.23 9.44 -17.61
CA ILE A 38 -7.98 9.34 -16.16
C ILE A 38 -6.48 9.47 -15.85
N MET A 39 -5.62 8.82 -16.63
CA MET A 39 -4.18 8.83 -16.41
C MET A 39 -3.53 10.15 -16.82
N SER A 40 -4.11 10.88 -17.77
CA SER A 40 -3.63 12.20 -18.23
C SER A 40 -4.10 13.35 -17.34
N ASP A 41 -5.11 13.13 -16.48
CA ASP A 41 -5.54 14.13 -15.52
C ASP A 41 -4.56 14.23 -14.34
N HIS A 42 -3.76 15.29 -14.36
CA HIS A 42 -2.83 15.64 -13.28
C HIS A 42 -3.46 16.53 -12.21
N ALA A 43 -4.65 17.09 -12.45
CA ALA A 43 -5.31 17.96 -11.48
C ALA A 43 -5.90 17.14 -10.33
N SER A 44 -6.42 15.93 -10.60
CA SER A 44 -6.90 14.97 -9.58
C SER A 44 -7.89 15.55 -8.55
N THR A 45 -8.53 16.68 -8.84
CA THR A 45 -9.50 17.34 -7.97
C THR A 45 -10.92 17.00 -8.41
N TRP A 46 -11.31 15.73 -8.29
CA TRP A 46 -12.67 15.30 -8.59
C TRP A 46 -13.53 15.52 -7.35
N LYS A 47 -14.27 16.64 -7.31
CA LYS A 47 -15.19 16.94 -6.20
C LYS A 47 -16.53 16.24 -6.44
N PHE A 48 -16.98 15.46 -5.46
CA PHE A 48 -18.38 15.06 -5.39
C PHE A 48 -19.17 16.12 -4.63
N LEU A 49 -20.24 16.63 -5.26
CA LEU A 49 -21.32 17.31 -4.55
C LEU A 49 -22.23 16.22 -3.99
N LYS A 50 -22.29 16.08 -2.66
CA LYS A 50 -23.43 15.43 -2.01
C LYS A 50 -24.63 16.33 -2.36
N ASP A 51 -25.57 15.81 -3.14
CA ASP A 51 -26.91 16.39 -3.38
C ASP A 51 -27.06 17.60 -4.33
N GLY A 52 -26.04 17.96 -5.12
CA GLY A 52 -26.25 18.87 -6.26
C GLY A 52 -26.64 20.31 -5.92
N VAL A 53 -26.46 20.74 -4.66
CA VAL A 53 -26.64 22.13 -4.24
C VAL A 53 -25.26 22.76 -4.02
N THR A 54 -24.94 23.78 -4.80
CA THR A 54 -23.83 24.69 -4.54
C THR A 54 -24.25 25.66 -3.44
N GLU A 55 -23.93 25.37 -2.18
CA GLU A 55 -23.94 26.41 -1.16
C GLU A 55 -22.61 27.15 -1.22
N GLU A 56 -22.68 28.48 -1.33
CA GLU A 56 -21.51 29.36 -1.32
C GLU A 56 -20.79 29.27 0.04
N PRO A 57 -19.45 29.37 0.06
CA PRO A 57 -18.68 29.19 1.28
C PRO A 57 -19.01 30.33 2.25
N ASN A 58 -19.62 29.96 3.38
CA ASN A 58 -19.89 30.89 4.47
C ASN A 58 -18.61 31.01 5.34
N ASP A 59 -18.15 32.24 5.55
CA ASP A 59 -16.84 32.59 6.13
C ASP A 59 -16.70 32.29 7.64
N ASP A 60 -17.68 31.58 8.22
CA ASP A 60 -17.79 31.26 9.64
C ASP A 60 -17.69 29.76 9.93
N THR A 61 -17.06 28.98 9.05
CA THR A 61 -16.98 27.52 9.21
C THR A 61 -15.85 27.15 10.17
N ASP A 62 -16.25 26.68 11.35
CA ASP A 62 -15.41 26.14 12.42
C ASP A 62 -14.38 25.13 11.87
N TRP A 63 -13.15 25.17 12.37
CA TRP A 63 -12.06 24.27 11.93
C TRP A 63 -12.37 22.78 12.17
N SER A 64 -13.41 22.49 12.96
CA SER A 64 -13.94 21.14 13.22
C SER A 64 -14.82 20.58 12.08
N ASP A 65 -15.33 21.42 11.17
CA ASP A 65 -16.20 21.01 10.05
C ASP A 65 -15.41 20.65 8.77
N TRP A 66 -14.08 20.78 8.81
CA TRP A 66 -13.19 20.39 7.72
C TRP A 66 -13.04 18.86 7.60
N GLU A 67 -13.44 18.09 8.62
CA GLU A 67 -13.36 16.62 8.59
C GLU A 67 -14.40 15.95 7.67
N GLU A 68 -15.48 16.63 7.29
CA GLU A 68 -16.46 16.12 6.32
C GLU A 68 -16.51 16.91 5.00
N SER A 69 -15.61 17.89 4.82
CA SER A 69 -15.56 18.72 3.62
C SER A 69 -14.98 17.95 2.42
N HIS A 70 -15.87 17.50 1.54
CA HIS A 70 -15.59 16.99 0.18
C HIS A 70 -14.49 15.92 0.08
N ARG A 71 -14.87 14.64 0.09
CA ARG A 71 -13.99 13.55 -0.38
C ARG A 71 -13.62 13.80 -1.85
N SER A 72 -12.57 14.58 -2.10
CA SER A 72 -12.00 14.70 -3.43
C SER A 72 -11.40 13.34 -3.77
N TYR A 73 -11.96 12.66 -4.76
CA TYR A 73 -11.33 11.44 -5.24
C TYR A 73 -10.12 11.85 -6.06
N GLY A 74 -8.92 11.60 -5.53
CA GLY A 74 -7.72 11.56 -6.36
C GLY A 74 -7.87 10.48 -7.44
N ARG A 75 -6.95 10.46 -8.41
CA ARG A 75 -6.92 9.45 -9.49
C ARG A 75 -7.16 8.03 -8.99
N HIS A 76 -6.53 7.68 -7.87
CA HIS A 76 -6.69 6.38 -7.25
C HIS A 76 -8.16 6.02 -6.95
N GLY A 77 -8.89 6.93 -6.30
CA GLY A 77 -10.30 6.72 -5.96
C GLY A 77 -11.17 6.48 -7.19
N VAL A 78 -10.91 7.22 -8.27
CA VAL A 78 -11.60 7.03 -9.57
C VAL A 78 -11.33 5.63 -10.12
N LEU A 79 -10.07 5.15 -10.07
CA LEU A 79 -9.71 3.81 -10.53
C LEU A 79 -10.40 2.70 -9.72
N VAL A 80 -10.54 2.87 -8.40
CA VAL A 80 -11.28 1.91 -7.56
C VAL A 80 -12.75 1.85 -7.95
N GLN A 81 -13.38 2.99 -8.24
CA GLN A 81 -14.76 3.03 -8.73
C GLN A 81 -14.88 2.35 -10.10
N CYS A 82 -13.93 2.61 -11.00
CA CYS A 82 -13.85 1.96 -12.31
C CYS A 82 -13.82 0.43 -12.16
N ALA A 83 -13.01 -0.08 -11.23
CA ALA A 83 -12.87 -1.52 -11.00
C ALA A 83 -14.19 -2.21 -10.56
N GLN A 84 -15.18 -1.46 -10.07
CA GLN A 84 -16.46 -2.00 -9.62
C GLN A 84 -17.52 -2.08 -10.73
N VAL A 85 -17.28 -1.49 -11.91
CA VAL A 85 -18.30 -1.38 -12.98
C VAL A 85 -18.63 -2.75 -13.58
N ASN A 86 -17.61 -3.44 -14.12
CA ASN A 86 -17.75 -4.79 -14.68
C ASN A 86 -16.37 -5.46 -14.82
N ARG A 87 -16.34 -6.70 -15.31
CA ARG A 87 -15.09 -7.49 -15.45
C ARG A 87 -14.06 -6.86 -16.39
N LEU A 88 -14.49 -6.17 -17.44
CA LEU A 88 -13.58 -5.49 -18.36
C LEU A 88 -12.90 -4.33 -17.63
N TRP A 89 -13.68 -3.46 -16.99
CA TRP A 89 -13.16 -2.32 -16.25
C TRP A 89 -12.26 -2.74 -15.08
N PHE A 90 -12.62 -3.80 -14.38
CA PHE A 90 -11.77 -4.38 -13.34
C PHE A 90 -10.38 -4.75 -13.89
N ARG A 91 -10.32 -5.44 -15.04
CA ARG A 91 -9.06 -5.87 -15.65
C ARG A 91 -8.20 -4.70 -16.12
N GLU A 92 -8.83 -3.63 -16.61
CA GLU A 92 -8.14 -2.42 -17.03
C GLU A 92 -7.70 -1.57 -15.84
N ALA A 93 -8.49 -1.50 -14.75
CA ALA A 93 -8.18 -0.66 -13.59
C ALA A 93 -7.08 -1.20 -12.68
N VAL A 94 -7.12 -2.51 -12.39
CA VAL A 94 -6.22 -3.14 -11.40
C VAL A 94 -4.74 -2.85 -11.66
N PRO A 95 -4.22 -2.93 -12.91
CA PRO A 95 -2.84 -2.59 -13.22
C PRO A 95 -2.43 -1.15 -12.91
N PHE A 96 -3.37 -0.22 -12.73
CA PHE A 96 -3.08 1.17 -12.35
C PHE A 96 -3.27 1.43 -10.86
N ILE A 97 -4.04 0.58 -10.18
CA ILE A 97 -4.29 0.66 -8.73
C ILE A 97 -3.05 0.13 -8.00
N TRP A 98 -2.65 -1.11 -8.29
CA TRP A 98 -1.68 -1.84 -7.46
C TRP A 98 -0.17 -1.55 -7.63
N PRO A 99 0.34 -0.82 -8.65
CA PRO A 99 1.79 -0.64 -8.80
C PRO A 99 2.48 0.07 -7.63
N ASP A 100 1.84 1.07 -7.06
CA ASP A 100 2.43 1.89 -6.01
C ASP A 100 1.54 1.89 -4.78
N LEU A 101 1.92 1.09 -3.79
CA LEU A 101 1.21 1.01 -2.50
C LEU A 101 1.82 1.95 -1.45
N ALA A 102 2.95 2.59 -1.73
CA ALA A 102 3.65 3.45 -0.77
C ALA A 102 2.92 4.80 -0.58
N ASP A 103 2.19 5.26 -1.60
CA ASP A 103 1.49 6.56 -1.63
C ASP A 103 0.07 6.54 -1.06
N TYR A 104 -0.48 5.36 -0.73
CA TYR A 104 -1.91 5.21 -0.48
C TYR A 104 -2.38 5.72 0.87
N GLU A 105 -1.69 5.30 1.93
CA GLU A 105 -2.00 5.69 3.29
C GLU A 105 -0.69 5.73 4.04
N TYR A 106 -0.38 6.88 4.64
CA TYR A 106 0.85 7.11 5.41
C TYR A 106 1.11 6.07 6.52
N TYR A 107 0.17 5.17 6.78
CA TYR A 107 0.20 4.19 7.85
C TYR A 107 0.18 2.73 7.40
N ARG A 108 -0.08 2.41 6.12
CA ARG A 108 -0.16 0.99 5.74
C ARG A 108 1.17 0.35 5.38
N SER A 109 1.33 -0.90 5.80
CA SER A 109 2.42 -1.81 5.48
C SER A 109 1.96 -2.85 4.45
N LEU A 110 2.89 -3.37 3.65
CA LEU A 110 2.58 -4.34 2.59
C LEU A 110 1.67 -5.50 3.03
N PRO A 111 1.86 -6.17 4.18
CA PRO A 111 0.99 -7.28 4.60
C PRO A 111 -0.48 -6.90 4.77
N GLU A 112 -0.77 -5.67 5.19
CA GLU A 112 -2.14 -5.22 5.50
C GLU A 112 -3.01 -5.10 4.25
N PHE A 113 -2.42 -4.90 3.07
CA PHE A 113 -3.16 -4.94 1.80
C PHE A 113 -3.63 -6.34 1.42
N PHE A 114 -3.05 -7.38 2.02
CA PHE A 114 -3.30 -8.78 1.67
C PHE A 114 -4.03 -9.57 2.75
N VAL A 115 -4.13 -9.04 3.98
CA VAL A 115 -4.76 -9.73 5.11
C VAL A 115 -6.23 -10.10 4.82
N ASP A 116 -6.96 -9.19 4.21
CA ASP A 116 -8.39 -9.37 3.87
C ASP A 116 -8.62 -10.05 2.53
N VAL A 117 -7.56 -10.39 1.79
CA VAL A 117 -7.68 -11.09 0.51
C VAL A 117 -7.78 -12.60 0.80
N PRO A 118 -8.91 -13.26 0.47
CA PRO A 118 -9.26 -14.55 1.07
C PRO A 118 -8.47 -15.74 0.51
N ASP A 119 -8.05 -15.70 -0.75
CA ASP A 119 -7.39 -16.82 -1.42
C ASP A 119 -6.05 -16.44 -2.04
N LEU A 120 -5.14 -17.43 -2.09
CA LEU A 120 -3.78 -17.25 -2.58
C LEU A 120 -3.73 -16.80 -4.05
N ALA A 121 -4.65 -17.27 -4.90
CA ALA A 121 -4.64 -16.92 -6.31
C ALA A 121 -4.94 -15.42 -6.52
N ARG A 122 -5.89 -14.86 -5.75
CA ARG A 122 -6.17 -13.41 -5.75
C ARG A 122 -5.02 -12.61 -5.17
N ARG A 123 -4.42 -13.05 -4.06
CA ARG A 123 -3.22 -12.41 -3.50
C ARG A 123 -2.12 -12.35 -4.54
N GLN A 124 -1.83 -13.48 -5.19
CA GLN A 124 -0.79 -13.54 -6.22
C GLN A 124 -1.13 -12.69 -7.45
N PHE A 125 -2.39 -12.61 -7.85
CA PHE A 125 -2.85 -11.75 -8.93
C PHE A 125 -2.52 -10.28 -8.63
N TYR A 126 -2.90 -9.76 -7.46
CA TYR A 126 -2.59 -8.37 -7.08
C TYR A 126 -1.08 -8.15 -6.88
N ALA A 127 -0.39 -9.06 -6.20
CA ALA A 127 1.05 -9.00 -5.96
C ALA A 127 1.87 -8.95 -7.27
N SER A 128 1.34 -9.48 -8.38
CA SER A 128 2.01 -9.43 -9.68
C SER A 128 2.11 -8.01 -10.28
N PHE A 129 1.30 -7.08 -9.77
CA PHE A 129 1.29 -5.68 -10.21
C PHE A 129 2.12 -4.77 -9.32
N VAL A 130 2.39 -5.13 -8.06
CA VAL A 130 3.07 -4.27 -7.08
C VAL A 130 4.53 -4.04 -7.48
N GLU A 131 4.91 -2.78 -7.59
CA GLU A 131 6.25 -2.32 -7.98
C GLU A 131 6.95 -1.57 -6.84
N GLN A 132 6.20 -0.83 -6.04
CA GLN A 132 6.65 -0.11 -4.85
C GLN A 132 5.70 -0.39 -3.67
N ALA A 133 6.28 -0.54 -2.47
CA ALA A 133 5.53 -0.68 -1.24
C ALA A 133 6.40 -0.30 -0.03
N ASP A 134 5.72 -0.01 1.06
CA ASP A 134 6.34 0.18 2.36
C ASP A 134 6.24 -1.10 3.18
N LEU A 135 7.28 -1.38 3.95
CA LEU A 135 7.31 -2.44 4.96
C LEU A 135 7.51 -1.81 6.34
N ARG A 136 6.90 -2.42 7.34
CA ARG A 136 7.05 -2.04 8.75
C ARG A 136 7.28 -3.28 9.60
N PRO A 137 7.97 -3.14 10.74
CA PRO A 137 7.89 -4.14 11.80
C PRO A 137 6.43 -4.38 12.20
N VAL A 138 6.13 -5.61 12.61
CA VAL A 138 4.82 -5.99 13.15
C VAL A 138 4.51 -5.16 14.38
N GLU A 139 3.30 -4.64 14.50
CA GLU A 139 2.93 -3.73 15.60
C GLU A 139 2.63 -4.47 16.92
N VAL A 140 2.66 -3.73 18.03
CA VAL A 140 2.30 -4.29 19.34
C VAL A 140 0.83 -4.74 19.32
N GLY A 141 0.59 -6.01 19.65
CA GLY A 141 -0.75 -6.60 19.65
C GLY A 141 -1.09 -7.35 18.37
N GLU A 142 -0.29 -7.20 17.31
CA GLU A 142 -0.37 -8.07 16.15
C GLU A 142 0.39 -9.39 16.40
N SER A 143 -0.07 -10.47 15.75
CA SER A 143 0.65 -11.74 15.76
C SER A 143 1.64 -11.77 14.60
N PRO A 144 2.96 -11.92 14.85
CA PRO A 144 3.95 -12.09 13.78
C PRO A 144 3.61 -13.24 12.83
N GLN A 145 3.04 -14.32 13.37
CA GLN A 145 2.62 -15.47 12.58
C GLN A 145 1.44 -15.13 11.67
N ALA A 146 0.47 -14.36 12.15
CA ALA A 146 -0.67 -13.93 11.34
C ALA A 146 -0.22 -13.02 10.18
N VAL A 147 0.70 -12.09 10.47
CA VAL A 147 1.28 -11.19 9.47
C VAL A 147 2.07 -11.95 8.40
N ASP A 148 2.95 -12.87 8.81
CA ASP A 148 3.67 -13.73 7.87
C ASP A 148 2.71 -14.63 7.06
N GLN A 149 1.63 -15.11 7.69
CA GLN A 149 0.61 -15.94 7.02
C GLN A 149 -0.18 -15.18 5.96
N ALA A 150 -0.34 -13.85 6.08
CA ALA A 150 -0.98 -13.03 5.05
C ALA A 150 -0.21 -13.08 3.72
N LEU A 151 1.13 -13.15 3.80
CA LEU A 151 2.03 -13.15 2.64
C LEU A 151 2.60 -14.54 2.29
N SER A 152 2.26 -15.56 3.07
CA SER A 152 2.72 -16.93 2.85
C SER A 152 2.33 -17.44 1.45
N GLY A 153 3.32 -17.87 0.69
CA GLY A 153 3.16 -18.35 -0.69
C GLY A 153 2.98 -17.26 -1.75
N VAL A 154 2.95 -15.97 -1.37
CA VAL A 154 2.82 -14.85 -2.29
C VAL A 154 4.21 -14.39 -2.74
N THR A 155 4.40 -14.25 -4.05
CA THR A 155 5.62 -13.70 -4.65
C THR A 155 5.35 -12.34 -5.25
N PHE A 156 6.26 -11.40 -5.04
CA PHE A 156 6.23 -10.05 -5.60
C PHE A 156 7.27 -9.91 -6.72
N PRO A 157 6.94 -10.28 -7.98
CA PRO A 157 7.92 -10.45 -9.05
C PRO A 157 8.44 -9.15 -9.67
N LYS A 158 7.83 -8.00 -9.34
CA LYS A 158 8.20 -6.69 -9.89
C LYS A 158 8.85 -5.77 -8.87
N ILE A 159 8.70 -6.03 -7.57
CA ILE A 159 9.35 -5.24 -6.51
C ILE A 159 10.87 -5.36 -6.65
N GLN A 160 11.52 -4.22 -6.91
CA GLN A 160 12.98 -4.07 -6.95
C GLN A 160 13.49 -3.18 -5.82
N SER A 161 12.61 -2.33 -5.30
CA SER A 161 12.86 -1.39 -4.21
C SER A 161 11.74 -1.46 -3.19
N LEU A 162 12.08 -1.37 -1.91
CA LEU A 162 11.15 -1.23 -0.80
C LEU A 162 11.66 -0.16 0.16
N ARG A 163 10.73 0.51 0.82
CA ARG A 163 11.03 1.36 1.96
C ARG A 163 10.61 0.65 3.25
N LEU A 164 11.57 0.43 4.14
CA LEU A 164 11.35 -0.04 5.48
C LEU A 164 11.18 1.16 6.41
N ARG A 165 9.97 1.40 6.90
CA ARG A 165 9.71 2.42 7.91
C ARG A 165 9.80 1.81 9.30
N LEU A 166 10.67 2.38 10.14
CA LEU A 166 10.83 2.00 11.52
C LEU A 166 10.20 3.09 12.39
N PRO A 167 9.01 2.87 12.95
CA PRO A 167 8.28 3.91 13.67
C PRO A 167 8.93 4.30 15.01
N GLY A 168 9.86 3.48 15.53
CA GLY A 168 10.51 3.67 16.82
C GLY A 168 9.53 3.48 17.96
N CYS A 169 9.25 2.22 18.30
CA CYS A 169 8.27 1.84 19.30
C CYS A 169 8.85 0.70 20.15
N TYR A 170 8.75 0.82 21.47
CA TYR A 170 9.22 -0.18 22.45
C TYR A 170 8.59 -1.56 22.18
N GLU A 171 9.27 -2.38 21.35
CA GLU A 171 8.80 -3.67 20.81
C GLU A 171 7.56 -3.52 19.87
N PRO A 172 7.31 -4.43 18.90
CA PRO A 172 8.01 -5.65 18.52
C PRO A 172 8.96 -5.48 17.33
N TYR A 173 9.97 -6.35 17.30
CA TYR A 173 11.08 -6.28 16.36
C TYR A 173 10.94 -7.21 15.15
N HIS A 174 9.77 -7.78 14.87
CA HIS A 174 9.65 -8.77 13.77
C HIS A 174 9.40 -8.08 12.44
N LEU A 175 10.28 -8.29 11.47
CA LEU A 175 10.02 -7.89 10.08
C LEU A 175 9.20 -8.98 9.36
N PRO A 176 8.09 -8.60 8.69
CA PRO A 176 7.30 -9.54 7.91
C PRO A 176 8.12 -10.27 6.85
N ARG A 177 7.88 -11.57 6.69
CA ARG A 177 8.54 -12.38 5.67
C ARG A 177 7.89 -12.13 4.31
N VAL A 178 8.68 -11.56 3.39
CA VAL A 178 8.24 -11.21 2.04
C VAL A 178 9.11 -11.89 0.99
N CYS A 179 8.50 -12.41 -0.09
CA CYS A 179 9.21 -13.03 -1.20
C CYS A 179 9.30 -12.05 -2.38
N CYS A 180 10.40 -11.31 -2.45
CA CYS A 180 10.66 -10.32 -3.51
C CYS A 180 11.93 -10.73 -4.29
N PRO A 181 11.83 -11.64 -5.29
CA PRO A 181 13.00 -12.26 -5.91
C PRO A 181 13.92 -11.29 -6.68
N LYS A 182 13.42 -10.11 -7.07
CA LYS A 182 14.18 -9.07 -7.77
C LYS A 182 14.57 -7.89 -6.89
N MET A 183 14.35 -8.00 -5.59
CA MET A 183 14.65 -6.95 -4.63
C MET A 183 16.15 -6.72 -4.52
N VAL A 184 16.58 -5.48 -4.79
CA VAL A 184 17.99 -5.08 -4.80
C VAL A 184 18.25 -3.79 -4.02
N THR A 185 17.22 -2.96 -3.81
CA THR A 185 17.36 -1.66 -3.13
C THR A 185 16.49 -1.58 -1.90
N LEU A 186 17.07 -1.33 -0.73
CA LEU A 186 16.32 -1.07 0.50
C LEU A 186 16.56 0.35 1.00
N GLU A 187 15.49 1.13 1.11
CA GLU A 187 15.50 2.40 1.85
C GLU A 187 15.01 2.16 3.27
N ILE A 188 15.77 2.58 4.27
CA ILE A 188 15.41 2.47 5.68
C ILE A 188 15.14 3.88 6.20
N ASP A 189 13.90 4.11 6.62
CA ASP A 189 13.46 5.32 7.29
C ASP A 189 13.35 5.06 8.79
N PRO A 190 14.35 5.48 9.59
CA PRO A 190 14.37 5.27 11.03
C PRO A 190 13.55 6.29 11.83
N ARG A 191 12.79 7.18 11.17
CA ARG A 191 12.00 8.25 11.79
C ARG A 191 12.79 9.09 12.80
N PHE A 192 13.32 10.24 12.35
CA PHE A 192 13.89 11.23 13.25
C PHE A 192 12.95 12.43 13.44
N GLU A 193 12.71 12.82 14.69
CA GLU A 193 11.95 14.03 15.00
C GLU A 193 12.90 15.15 15.41
N TYR A 194 12.72 16.36 14.87
CA TYR A 194 13.60 17.51 15.11
C TYR A 194 13.21 18.35 16.33
N MET A 195 12.05 18.09 16.95
CA MET A 195 11.49 18.94 18.01
C MET A 195 10.74 18.12 19.09
N PRO A 196 11.43 17.68 20.16
CA PRO A 196 12.87 17.74 20.36
C PRO A 196 13.61 16.75 19.43
N ASP A 197 14.93 16.94 19.26
CA ASP A 197 15.80 15.99 18.56
C ASP A 197 15.65 14.59 19.17
N THR A 198 14.90 13.73 18.48
CA THR A 198 14.50 12.41 18.97
C THR A 198 14.84 11.37 17.93
N TYR A 199 15.72 10.44 18.33
CA TYR A 199 16.02 9.24 17.56
C TYR A 199 14.99 8.18 17.97
N CYS A 200 13.94 8.01 17.17
CA CYS A 200 12.81 7.16 17.56
C CYS A 200 13.22 5.69 17.67
N VAL A 201 14.12 5.22 16.80
CA VAL A 201 14.61 3.84 16.82
C VAL A 201 15.76 3.68 17.82
N LEU A 202 15.54 2.82 18.81
CA LEU A 202 16.47 2.45 19.87
C LEU A 202 17.56 1.50 19.36
N ARG A 203 18.57 1.28 20.21
CA ARG A 203 19.74 0.47 19.84
C ARG A 203 19.40 -0.99 19.62
N GLU A 204 18.60 -1.53 20.54
CA GLU A 204 18.12 -2.91 20.50
C GLU A 204 17.25 -3.13 19.25
N GLU A 205 16.48 -2.11 18.85
CA GLU A 205 15.72 -2.14 17.60
C GLU A 205 16.64 -2.22 16.39
N TRP A 206 17.66 -1.37 16.34
CA TRP A 206 18.65 -1.43 15.27
C TRP A 206 19.37 -2.76 15.19
N ASP A 207 19.85 -3.30 16.30
CA ASP A 207 20.57 -4.58 16.31
C ASP A 207 19.72 -5.70 15.73
N GLU A 208 18.45 -5.75 16.10
CA GLU A 208 17.52 -6.76 15.64
C GLU A 208 17.11 -6.54 14.16
N MET A 209 16.88 -5.30 13.74
CA MET A 209 16.62 -4.95 12.33
C MET A 209 17.80 -5.32 11.43
N LEU A 210 19.01 -4.91 11.80
CA LEU A 210 20.23 -5.22 11.05
C LEU A 210 20.53 -6.72 11.02
N ARG A 211 20.04 -7.48 12.01
CA ARG A 211 20.12 -8.95 12.01
C ARG A 211 19.12 -9.59 11.05
N GLN A 212 17.89 -9.09 10.98
CA GLN A 212 16.84 -9.69 10.15
C GLN A 212 16.92 -9.32 8.67
N ILE A 213 17.30 -8.08 8.35
CA ILE A 213 17.33 -7.58 6.97
C ILE A 213 18.10 -8.52 6.02
N PRO A 214 19.35 -8.96 6.32
CA PRO A 214 20.09 -9.86 5.43
C PRO A 214 19.45 -11.25 5.27
N MET A 215 18.66 -11.69 6.25
CA MET A 215 17.94 -12.96 6.19
C MET A 215 16.71 -12.88 5.27
N ILE A 216 16.05 -11.73 5.22
CA ILE A 216 14.85 -11.50 4.40
C ILE A 216 15.22 -11.09 2.97
N PHE A 217 16.25 -10.25 2.84
CA PHE A 217 16.69 -9.67 1.58
C PHE A 217 18.19 -9.99 1.35
N PRO A 218 18.54 -11.24 1.04
CA PRO A 218 19.94 -11.65 0.92
C PRO A 218 20.65 -11.06 -0.31
N ASN A 219 19.90 -10.57 -1.31
CA ASN A 219 20.43 -10.12 -2.59
C ASN A 219 20.53 -8.59 -2.71
N LEU A 220 20.52 -7.85 -1.60
CA LEU A 220 20.59 -6.39 -1.63
C LEU A 220 21.91 -5.91 -2.24
N GLU A 221 21.80 -5.00 -3.20
CA GLU A 221 22.93 -4.29 -3.81
C GLU A 221 23.05 -2.86 -3.30
N THR A 222 21.93 -2.24 -2.92
CA THR A 222 21.87 -0.86 -2.43
C THR A 222 21.08 -0.81 -1.13
N VAL A 223 21.67 -0.23 -0.09
CA VAL A 223 20.98 0.09 1.16
C VAL A 223 21.18 1.56 1.48
N ARG A 224 20.09 2.25 1.85
CA ARG A 224 20.12 3.67 2.24
C ARG A 224 19.43 3.86 3.57
N ILE A 225 20.07 4.54 4.50
CA ILE A 225 19.42 5.04 5.72
C ILE A 225 19.12 6.52 5.48
N ILE A 226 17.85 6.82 5.19
CA ILE A 226 17.46 8.10 4.58
C ILE A 226 17.27 9.22 5.60
N ASP A 227 17.16 8.89 6.88
CA ASP A 227 17.03 9.83 7.99
C ASP A 227 18.10 9.63 9.06
N ARG A 228 18.10 10.46 10.10
CA ARG A 228 19.08 10.38 11.18
C ARG A 228 18.84 9.17 12.06
N ALA A 229 19.91 8.49 12.41
CA ALA A 229 19.87 7.34 13.31
C ALA A 229 21.10 7.31 14.21
N ARG A 230 20.99 6.56 15.31
CA ARG A 230 22.12 6.22 16.17
C ARG A 230 22.16 4.72 16.37
N VAL A 231 23.33 4.15 16.14
CA VAL A 231 23.56 2.70 16.23
C VAL A 231 24.81 2.38 17.03
N HIS A 232 24.98 1.12 17.41
CA HIS A 232 26.18 0.66 18.10
C HIS A 232 27.43 0.82 17.22
N PRO A 233 28.61 1.13 17.81
CA PRO A 233 29.85 1.17 17.06
C PRO A 233 30.16 -0.16 16.38
N GLY A 234 30.39 -0.12 15.07
CA GLY A 234 30.68 -1.30 14.26
C GLY A 234 29.43 -2.06 13.79
N ALA A 235 28.22 -1.64 14.17
CA ALA A 235 26.99 -2.29 13.75
C ALA A 235 26.79 -2.18 12.22
N LEU A 236 27.14 -1.04 11.63
CA LEU A 236 27.03 -0.82 10.19
C LEU A 236 28.02 -1.68 9.41
N GLU A 237 29.24 -1.84 9.92
CA GLU A 237 30.28 -2.67 9.29
C GLU A 237 29.90 -4.16 9.35
N GLN A 238 29.41 -4.64 10.50
CA GLN A 238 28.90 -6.01 10.66
C GLN A 238 27.67 -6.27 9.79
N PHE A 239 26.79 -5.27 9.63
CA PHE A 239 25.65 -5.36 8.74
C PHE A 239 26.09 -5.50 7.28
N ALA A 240 26.99 -4.63 6.81
CA ALA A 240 27.52 -4.69 5.46
C ALA A 240 28.23 -6.02 5.16
N ALA A 241 28.99 -6.56 6.13
CA ALA A 241 29.66 -7.85 6.00
C ALA A 241 28.70 -9.05 5.81
N ARG A 242 27.42 -8.92 6.22
CA ARG A 242 26.38 -9.94 6.04
C ARG A 242 25.66 -9.85 4.69
N LEU A 243 25.95 -8.84 3.88
CA LEU A 243 25.34 -8.60 2.57
C LEU A 243 26.39 -8.76 1.45
N PRO A 244 26.58 -9.97 0.91
CA PRO A 244 27.68 -10.26 -0.01
C PRO A 244 27.59 -9.54 -1.36
N LEU A 245 26.41 -9.07 -1.74
CA LEU A 245 26.17 -8.37 -3.01
C LEU A 245 26.09 -6.84 -2.86
N LEU A 246 26.31 -6.32 -1.64
CA LEU A 246 26.17 -4.89 -1.35
C LEU A 246 27.24 -4.09 -2.10
N LYS A 247 26.81 -3.14 -2.94
CA LYS A 247 27.65 -2.24 -3.71
C LYS A 247 27.61 -0.82 -3.16
N VAL A 248 26.44 -0.40 -2.69
CA VAL A 248 26.18 0.97 -2.20
C VAL A 248 25.55 0.88 -0.83
N PHE A 249 26.19 1.50 0.17
CA PHE A 249 25.63 1.66 1.50
C PHE A 249 25.68 3.13 1.91
N GLU A 250 24.55 3.82 1.80
CA GLU A 250 24.43 5.24 2.14
C GLU A 250 23.92 5.38 3.58
N HIS A 251 24.77 5.87 4.48
CA HIS A 251 24.45 6.04 5.90
C HIS A 251 25.08 7.31 6.49
N SER A 252 25.23 8.36 5.67
CA SER A 252 25.90 9.62 6.07
C SER A 252 25.20 10.38 7.20
N LYS A 253 23.91 10.10 7.45
CA LYS A 253 23.12 10.68 8.54
C LYS A 253 23.14 9.83 9.82
N VAL A 254 23.83 8.70 9.82
CA VAL A 254 23.88 7.77 10.94
C VAL A 254 25.10 8.04 11.81
N ILE A 255 24.89 8.06 13.12
CA ILE A 255 25.94 8.30 14.12
C ILE A 255 26.19 6.98 14.87
N GLU A 256 27.43 6.49 14.84
CA GLU A 256 27.87 5.39 15.69
C GLU A 256 28.39 5.95 17.03
N SER A 257 27.77 5.57 18.14
CA SER A 257 28.17 6.07 19.47
C SER A 257 28.07 4.98 20.54
N ALA A 258 29.01 4.97 21.49
CA ALA A 258 28.96 4.09 22.65
C ALA A 258 27.99 4.61 23.74
N GLU A 259 27.66 5.90 23.76
CA GLU A 259 26.91 6.55 24.84
C GLU A 259 25.43 6.14 24.88
N PRO A 260 24.92 5.55 25.98
CA PRO A 260 23.50 5.22 26.08
C PRO A 260 22.62 6.48 25.96
N TYR A 261 21.40 6.30 25.46
CA TYR A 261 20.37 7.34 25.38
C TYR A 261 19.98 7.87 26.76
#